data_AF-A0A2E9URU6-F1
#
_entry.id   AF-A0A2E9URU6-F1
#
_cell.length_a   1.000
_cell.length_b   1.000
_cell.length_c   1.000
_cell.angle_alpha   90.00
_cell.angle_beta   90.00
_cell.angle_gamma   90.00
#
_symmetry.space_group_name_H-M   'P 1'
#
loop_
_entity.id
_entity.type
_entity.pdbx_description
1 polymer ?
#
loop_
_entity_poly.entity_id
_entity_poly.type
_entity_poly.pdbx_seq_one_letter_code
_entity_poly.pdbx_strand_id
1 'polypeptide(L)' 'MSHGLIHPFTKALYLKTAEGNIRVTNGDLEGLFRLDGSWIEGELRECDPQLCGWVGGPVIENHRVGKVKQK' A
#
# COMPACT_ATOMS: atom_id res chain seq x y z
N MET A 1 -3.94 -1.57 -13.00
CA MET A 1 -3.29 -2.51 -12.07
C MET A 1 -2.62 -1.67 -10.98
N SER A 2 -3.20 -1.60 -9.78
CA SER A 2 -2.54 -0.99 -8.63
C SER A 2 -1.36 -1.87 -8.23
N HIS A 3 -0.15 -1.33 -8.29
CA HIS A 3 1.05 -2.07 -7.89
C HIS A 3 1.09 -2.15 -6.36
N GLY A 4 0.97 -3.36 -5.81
CA GLY A 4 1.16 -3.60 -4.38
C GLY A 4 2.64 -3.62 -4.00
N LEU A 5 2.93 -3.46 -2.70
CA LEU A 5 4.28 -3.52 -2.16
C LEU A 5 4.39 -4.66 -1.14
N ILE A 6 5.47 -5.43 -1.21
CA ILE A 6 5.79 -6.46 -0.22
C ILE A 6 6.81 -5.89 0.77
N HIS A 7 6.48 -5.92 2.06
CA HIS A 7 7.38 -5.47 3.11
C HIS A 7 8.64 -6.34 3.14
N PRO A 8 9.85 -5.76 3.09
CA PRO A 8 11.08 -6.53 2.89
C PRO A 8 11.41 -7.49 4.04
N PHE A 9 11.06 -7.14 5.28
CA PHE A 9 11.29 -8.00 6.46
C PHE A 9 10.11 -8.94 6.75
N THR A 10 8.93 -8.39 7.06
CA THR A 10 7.76 -9.19 7.46
C THR A 10 7.10 -9.96 6.33
N LYS A 11 7.40 -9.62 5.07
CA LYS A 11 6.74 -10.17 3.86
C LYS A 11 5.25 -9.86 3.75
N ALA A 12 4.73 -8.98 4.59
CA ALA A 12 3.35 -8.51 4.49
C ALA A 12 3.11 -7.79 3.15
N LEU A 13 1.97 -8.04 2.53
CA LEU A 13 1.54 -7.44 1.27
C LEU A 13 0.66 -6.22 1.55
N TYR A 14 1.00 -5.08 0.93
CA TYR A 14 0.27 -3.82 1.03
C TYR A 14 -0.38 -3.51 -0.31
N LEU A 15 -1.70 -3.38 -0.34
CA LEU A 15 -2.50 -3.09 -1.53
C LEU A 15 -3.42 -1.91 -1.30
N LYS A 16 -3.40 -0.93 -2.22
CA LYS A 16 -4.36 0.16 -2.25
C LYS A 16 -5.71 -0.34 -2.77
N THR A 17 -6.78 -0.16 -2.01
CA THR A 17 -8.15 -0.49 -2.42
C THR A 17 -8.74 0.59 -3.33
N ALA A 18 -9.90 0.32 -3.94
CA ALA A 18 -10.58 1.29 -4.79
C ALA A 18 -11.03 2.55 -4.01
N GLU A 19 -11.33 2.39 -2.73
CA GLU A 19 -11.73 3.45 -1.79
C GLU A 19 -10.54 4.25 -1.27
N GLY A 20 -9.31 3.85 -1.61
CA GLY A 20 -8.08 4.53 -1.23
C GLY A 20 -7.47 4.08 0.09
N ASN A 21 -8.07 3.12 0.80
CA ASN A 21 -7.49 2.52 1.99
C ASN A 21 -6.42 1.49 1.62
N ILE A 22 -5.67 1.01 2.61
CA ILE A 22 -4.60 0.04 2.46
C ILE A 22 -5.01 -1.27 3.10
N ARG A 23 -5.15 -2.30 2.28
CA ARG A 23 -5.29 -3.68 2.73
C ARG A 23 -3.90 -4.25 2.97
N VAL A 24 -3.66 -4.76 4.17
CA VAL A 24 -2.41 -5.39 4.57
C VAL A 24 -2.67 -6.85 4.90
N THR A 25 -1.99 -7.75 4.21
CA THR A 25 -2.05 -9.21 4.46
C THR A 25 -0.71 -9.69 4.99
N ASN A 26 -0.70 -10.39 6.12
CA ASN A 26 0.50 -10.95 6.75
C ASN A 26 0.25 -12.41 7.16
N GLY A 27 0.67 -13.35 6.32
CA GLY A 27 0.28 -14.76 6.46
C GLY A 27 -1.24 -14.91 6.28
N ASP A 28 -1.90 -15.50 7.28
CA ASP A 28 -3.35 -15.70 7.29
C ASP A 28 -4.13 -14.49 7.85
N LEU A 29 -3.43 -13.48 8.39
CA LEU A 29 -4.06 -12.29 8.97
C LEU A 29 -4.20 -11.19 7.92
N GLU A 30 -5.34 -10.50 7.95
CA GLU A 30 -5.61 -9.33 7.13
C GLU A 30 -6.12 -8.16 7.99
N GLY A 31 -5.76 -6.94 7.60
CA GLY A 31 -6.29 -5.71 8.18
C GLY A 31 -6.45 -4.62 7.12
N LEU A 32 -7.41 -3.74 7.34
CA LEU A 32 -7.65 -2.54 6.54
C LEU A 32 -7.20 -1.31 7.33
N PHE A 33 -6.41 -0.46 6.69
CA PHE A 33 -5.78 0.70 7.31
C PHE A 33 -5.97 1.95 6.45
N ARG A 34 -5.97 3.13 7.07
CA ARG A 34 -5.83 4.41 6.34
C ARG A 34 -4.38 4.61 5.92
N LEU A 35 -4.15 5.63 5.08
CA LEU A 35 -2.79 5.99 4.60
C LEU A 35 -1.81 6.34 5.72
N ASP A 36 -2.30 6.83 6.86
CA ASP A 36 -1.51 7.15 8.04
C ASP A 36 -1.24 5.92 8.94
N GLY A 37 -1.65 4.72 8.51
CA GLY A 37 -1.52 3.48 9.28
C GLY A 37 -2.57 3.29 10.37
N SER A 38 -3.57 4.18 10.50
CA SER A 38 -4.65 3.97 11.47
C SER A 38 -5.55 2.80 11.05
N TRP A 39 -5.79 1.89 12.00
CA TRP A 39 -6.59 0.69 11.79
C TRP A 39 -8.09 1.02 11.57
N ILE A 40 -8.73 0.27 10.67
CA ILE A 40 -10.17 0.37 10.36
C ILE A 40 -10.88 -0.93 10.75
N GLU A 41 -10.44 -2.06 10.19
CA GLU A 41 -11.06 -3.38 10.39
C GLU A 41 -10.08 -4.54 10.15
N GLY A 42 -10.47 -5.76 10.54
CA GLY A 42 -9.69 -6.99 10.36
C GLY A 42 -8.99 -7.51 11.61
N GLU A 43 -8.33 -8.66 11.45
CA GLU A 43 -7.62 -9.38 12.50
C GLU A 43 -6.20 -8.83 12.70
N LEU A 44 -5.54 -8.39 11.62
CA LEU A 44 -4.27 -7.70 11.71
C LEU A 44 -4.50 -6.27 12.23
N ARG A 45 -4.03 -5.99 13.45
CA ARG A 45 -4.24 -4.70 14.14
C ARG A 45 -3.11 -3.69 13.97
N GLU A 46 -1.96 -4.15 13.49
CA GLU A 46 -0.76 -3.33 13.33
C GLU A 46 -0.18 -3.49 11.92
N CYS A 47 0.35 -2.39 11.39
CA CYS A 47 1.04 -2.35 10.11
C CYS A 47 2.19 -1.34 10.18
N ASP A 48 3.04 -1.29 9.16
CA ASP A 48 4.00 -0.21 8.98
C ASP A 48 3.31 1.01 8.34
N PRO A 49 3.14 2.13 9.07
CA PRO A 49 2.47 3.31 8.54
C PRO A 49 3.19 3.97 7.36
N GLN A 50 4.52 3.83 7.27
CA GLN A 50 5.30 4.38 6.16
C GLN A 50 4.96 3.67 4.86
N LEU A 51 4.81 2.34 4.88
CA LEU A 51 4.41 1.57 3.72
C LEU A 51 2.97 1.90 3.29
N CYS A 52 2.06 2.11 4.24
CA CYS A 52 0.72 2.60 3.94
C CYS A 52 0.76 3.94 3.19
N GLY A 53 1.60 4.87 3.65
CA GLY A 53 1.83 6.15 2.99
C GLY A 53 2.43 6.00 1.59
N TRP A 54 3.38 5.08 1.39
CA TRP A 54 4.02 4.87 0.09
C TRP A 54 3.10 4.23 -0.94
N VAL A 55 2.31 3.23 -0.53
CA VAL A 55 1.35 2.55 -1.40
C VAL A 55 0.13 3.41 -1.69
N GLY A 56 -0.33 4.16 -0.70
CA GLY A 56 -1.50 5.02 -0.79
C GLY A 56 -1.25 6.40 -1.39
N GLY A 57 -0.01 6.89 -1.28
CA GLY A 57 0.38 8.26 -1.60
C GLY A 57 0.25 8.62 -3.08
N PRO A 58 0.31 9.93 -3.39
CA PRO A 58 0.29 10.40 -4.77
C PRO A 58 1.53 9.94 -5.52
N VAL A 59 1.33 9.37 -6.71
CA VAL A 59 2.42 9.09 -7.65
C VAL A 59 2.72 10.38 -8.40
N ILE A 60 3.86 10.98 -8.13
CA ILE A 60 4.30 12.21 -8.79
C ILE A 60 5.17 11.84 -9.98
N GLU A 61 4.81 12.32 -11.17
CA GLU A 61 5.62 12.13 -12.37
C GLU A 61 6.98 12.82 -12.21
N ASN A 62 8.06 12.09 -12.48
CA ASN A 62 9.39 12.66 -12.46
C ASN A 62 9.61 13.47 -13.75
N HIS A 63 9.81 14.79 -13.61
CA HIS A 63 10.08 15.71 -14.74
C HIS A 63 11.29 15.32 -15.61
N ARG A 64 12.20 14.47 -15.11
CA ARG A 64 13.38 13.99 -15.84
C ARG A 64 13.15 12.68 -16.59
N VAL A 65 12.06 11.98 -16.30
CA VAL A 65 11.71 10.72 -16.96
C VAL A 65 10.69 11.06 -18.04
N GLY A 66 11.08 10.92 -19.32
CA GLY A 66 10.18 11.15 -20.44
C GLY A 66 8.95 10.23 -20.37
N LYS A 67 7.83 10.66 -20.98
CA LYS A 67 6.59 9.85 -21.02
C LYS A 67 6.88 8.48 -21.62
N VAL A 68 6.66 7.42 -20.84
CA VAL A 68 6.69 6.05 -21.36
C VAL A 68 5.49 5.88 -22.29
N LYS A 69 5.73 5.72 -23.59
CA LYS A 69 4.66 5.33 -24.53
C LYS A 69 4.25 3.90 -24.21
N GLN A 70 3.09 3.74 -23.59
CA GLN A 70 2.40 2.46 -23.49
C GLN A 70 2.06 2.03 -24.93
N LYS A 71 2.46 0.81 -25.32
CA LYS A 71 2.31 0.27 -26.68
C LYS A 71 1.03 -0.54 -26.80
#